data_AF-A0A3A8IIK1-F1
#
_entry.id   AF-A0A3A8IIK1-F1
#
_cell.length_a   1.000
_cell.length_b   1.000
_cell.length_c   1.000
_cell.angle_alpha   90.00
_cell.angle_beta   90.00
_cell.angle_gamma   90.00
#
_symmetry.space_group_name_H-M   'P 1'
#
loop_
_entity.id
_entity.type
_entity.pdbx_description
1 polymer ?
#
loop_
_entity_poly.entity_id
_entity_poly.type
_entity_poly.pdbx_seq_one_letter_code
_entity_poly.pdbx_strand_id
1 'polypeptide(L)'
;MKPGTSLLRAVALVCTGLALTACGGAMTPEEAAAEEALALATSEAELGSCGTWSGWTNTGVTSCAPKNTCGGYWVCEPFVRGGDPESLIGGGGSENSAPSCREGEVAVRYYNLGTSNQQSSYRVCFNAAGTYTHTEYQYQAVFSACGC
;
A
#
# COMPACT_ATOMS: atom_id res chain seq x y z
N MET A 1 -26.88 1.43 19.81
CA MET A 1 -26.56 1.75 18.40
C MET A 1 -27.27 3.05 18.05
N LYS A 2 -26.52 4.15 17.89
CA LYS A 2 -27.02 5.48 17.55
C LYS A 2 -26.70 5.76 16.08
N PRO A 3 -27.69 5.97 15.20
CA PRO A 3 -27.48 6.59 13.90
C PRO A 3 -27.73 8.10 14.05
N GLY A 4 -26.68 8.91 14.00
CA GLY A 4 -26.82 10.35 14.15
C GLY A 4 -25.57 11.07 13.69
N THR A 5 -25.33 11.11 12.37
CA THR A 5 -24.29 11.98 11.78
C THR A 5 -24.38 12.19 10.26
N SER A 6 -25.20 11.45 9.49
CA SER A 6 -25.20 11.62 8.01
C SER A 6 -26.07 12.75 7.44
N LEU A 7 -26.97 13.36 8.22
CA LEU A 7 -27.88 14.39 7.69
C LEU A 7 -27.33 15.83 7.76
N LEU A 8 -26.24 16.08 8.51
CA LEU A 8 -25.68 17.42 8.67
C LEU A 8 -24.79 17.87 7.49
N ARG A 9 -24.29 16.94 6.66
CA ARG A 9 -23.43 17.30 5.51
C ARG A 9 -24.21 17.75 4.28
N ALA A 10 -25.46 17.33 4.11
CA ALA A 10 -26.25 17.71 2.93
C ALA A 10 -26.86 19.12 3.05
N VAL A 11 -27.12 19.61 4.27
CA VAL A 11 -27.71 20.94 4.48
C VAL A 11 -26.65 22.05 4.41
N ALA A 12 -25.40 21.77 4.81
CA ALA A 12 -24.32 22.77 4.76
C ALA A 12 -23.90 23.16 3.33
N LEU A 13 -24.12 22.28 2.33
CA LEU A 13 -23.75 22.54 0.94
C LEU A 13 -24.82 23.30 0.14
N VAL A 14 -26.08 23.29 0.60
CA VAL A 14 -27.17 24.03 -0.08
C VAL A 14 -27.32 25.45 0.50
N CYS A 15 -26.97 25.66 1.77
CA CYS A 15 -27.08 26.98 2.40
C CYS A 15 -25.97 27.98 2.03
N THR A 16 -24.80 27.53 1.57
CA THR A 16 -23.76 28.45 1.04
C THR A 16 -24.06 28.95 -0.37
N GLY A 17 -24.97 28.29 -1.11
CA GLY A 17 -25.33 28.69 -2.48
C GLY A 17 -26.40 29.78 -2.61
N LEU A 18 -27.12 30.12 -1.54
CA LEU A 18 -28.25 31.07 -1.58
C LEU A 18 -27.97 32.43 -0.92
N ALA A 19 -26.80 32.63 -0.32
CA ALA A 19 -26.47 33.87 0.39
C ALA A 19 -25.55 34.82 -0.40
N LEU A 20 -25.09 34.47 -1.61
CA LEU A 20 -24.22 35.33 -2.44
C LEU A 20 -24.94 36.08 -3.57
N THR A 21 -26.28 36.03 -3.64
CA THR A 21 -27.04 36.76 -4.69
C THR A 21 -27.59 38.12 -4.24
N ALA A 22 -27.16 38.62 -3.09
CA ALA A 22 -27.47 39.97 -2.64
C ALA A 22 -26.17 40.77 -2.48
N CYS A 23 -25.85 41.59 -3.49
CA CYS A 23 -24.68 42.49 -3.61
C CYS A 23 -23.38 41.88 -4.14
N GLY A 24 -23.30 41.69 -5.46
CA GLY A 24 -22.06 41.49 -6.21
C GLY A 24 -22.29 40.48 -7.32
N GLY A 25 -22.15 40.89 -8.58
CA GLY A 25 -22.63 40.13 -9.74
C GLY A 25 -22.00 38.75 -9.90
N ALA A 26 -22.67 37.90 -10.68
CA ALA A 26 -22.17 36.58 -11.03
C ALA A 26 -20.73 36.69 -11.56
N MET A 27 -19.81 36.06 -10.84
CA MET A 27 -18.40 35.96 -11.20
C MET A 27 -18.34 35.47 -12.65
N THR A 28 -17.70 36.26 -13.50
CA THR A 28 -17.55 35.90 -14.91
C THR A 28 -16.66 34.66 -15.01
N PRO A 29 -16.82 33.80 -16.02
CA PRO A 29 -15.97 32.62 -16.18
C PRO A 29 -14.47 32.96 -16.27
N GLU A 30 -14.12 34.20 -16.64
CA GLU A 30 -12.74 34.71 -16.60
C GLU A 30 -12.22 34.98 -15.18
N GLU A 31 -13.07 35.44 -14.25
CA GLU A 31 -12.70 35.62 -12.84
C GLU A 31 -12.57 34.28 -12.11
N ALA A 32 -13.42 33.30 -12.44
CA ALA A 32 -13.29 31.94 -11.91
C ALA A 32 -12.03 31.23 -12.44
N ALA A 33 -11.70 31.41 -13.72
CA ALA A 33 -10.45 30.92 -14.30
C ALA A 33 -9.23 31.64 -13.71
N ALA A 34 -9.33 32.92 -13.35
CA ALA A 34 -8.27 33.64 -12.68
C ALA A 34 -8.04 33.13 -11.24
N GLU A 35 -9.10 32.84 -10.48
CA GLU A 35 -8.96 32.25 -9.13
C GLU A 35 -8.46 30.81 -9.18
N GLU A 36 -8.90 29.99 -10.14
CA GLU A 36 -8.35 28.64 -10.35
C GLU A 36 -6.89 28.71 -10.83
N ALA A 37 -6.53 29.65 -11.70
CA ALA A 37 -5.14 29.86 -12.12
C ALA A 37 -4.27 30.39 -10.97
N LEU A 38 -4.81 31.17 -10.05
CA LEU A 38 -4.11 31.64 -8.86
C LEU A 38 -3.94 30.51 -7.85
N ALA A 39 -4.95 29.63 -7.68
CA ALA A 39 -4.82 28.40 -6.90
C ALA A 39 -3.81 27.43 -7.51
N LEU A 40 -3.81 27.28 -8.84
CA LEU A 40 -2.83 26.47 -9.57
C LEU A 40 -1.42 27.07 -9.46
N ALA A 41 -1.27 28.38 -9.65
CA ALA A 41 0.00 29.10 -9.51
C ALA A 41 0.51 29.12 -8.07
N THR A 42 -0.39 29.10 -7.08
CA THR A 42 0.00 28.92 -5.67
C THR A 42 0.49 27.50 -5.44
N SER A 43 -0.17 26.48 -6.03
CA SER A 43 0.29 25.09 -5.96
C SER A 43 1.58 24.82 -6.76
N GLU A 44 1.83 25.58 -7.84
CA GLU A 44 3.06 25.52 -8.63
C GLU A 44 4.19 26.39 -8.04
N ALA A 45 3.87 27.45 -7.29
CA ALA A 45 4.85 28.18 -6.48
C ALA A 45 5.24 27.41 -5.19
N GLU A 46 4.35 26.53 -4.72
CA GLU A 46 4.64 25.51 -3.70
C GLU A 46 5.37 24.27 -4.25
N LEU A 47 5.56 24.16 -5.57
CA LEU A 47 6.41 23.16 -6.21
C LEU A 47 7.89 23.52 -5.99
N GLY A 48 8.24 23.68 -4.72
CA GLY A 48 9.62 23.83 -4.32
C GLY A 48 10.36 22.50 -4.40
N SER A 49 11.68 22.58 -4.25
CA SER A 49 12.56 21.46 -4.52
C SER A 49 12.60 20.50 -3.32
N CYS A 50 12.51 19.21 -3.62
CA CYS A 50 12.87 18.18 -2.65
C CYS A 50 14.33 17.76 -2.86
N GLY A 51 15.04 17.55 -1.75
CA GLY A 51 16.36 16.96 -1.75
C GLY A 51 16.34 15.51 -2.25
N THR A 52 17.54 14.93 -2.41
CA THR A 52 17.69 13.51 -2.72
C THR A 52 17.18 12.66 -1.55
N TRP A 53 16.62 11.50 -1.87
CA TRP A 53 16.30 10.48 -0.87
C TRP A 53 17.54 10.09 -0.06
N SER A 54 17.37 9.98 1.25
CA SER A 54 18.36 9.40 2.15
C SER A 54 18.63 7.94 1.78
N GLY A 55 19.75 7.40 2.25
CA GLY A 55 19.95 5.95 2.27
C GLY A 55 18.83 5.23 3.02
N TRP A 56 18.62 3.97 2.68
CA TRP A 56 17.70 3.10 3.41
C TRP A 56 18.25 2.78 4.79
N THR A 57 17.39 2.89 5.80
CA THR A 57 17.72 2.60 7.19
C THR A 57 16.69 1.63 7.77
N ASN A 58 17.12 0.66 8.56
CA ASN A 58 16.19 -0.27 9.23
C ASN A 58 15.39 0.48 10.29
N THR A 59 14.06 0.30 10.30
CA THR A 59 13.17 0.91 11.28
C THR A 59 13.13 0.14 12.60
N GLY A 60 13.77 -1.04 12.66
CA GLY A 60 13.69 -1.98 13.78
C GLY A 60 12.44 -2.85 13.76
N VAL A 61 11.49 -2.60 12.85
CA VAL A 61 10.31 -3.43 12.68
C VAL A 61 10.64 -4.62 11.78
N THR A 62 10.30 -5.82 12.24
CA THR A 62 10.45 -7.07 11.49
C THR A 62 9.10 -7.73 11.24
N SER A 63 8.93 -8.34 10.09
CA SER A 63 7.77 -9.18 9.78
C SER A 63 8.20 -10.60 9.42
N CYS A 64 7.35 -11.55 9.76
CA CYS A 64 7.56 -12.97 9.49
C CYS A 64 6.50 -13.45 8.49
N ALA A 65 6.95 -14.06 7.39
CA ALA A 65 6.05 -14.61 6.38
C ALA A 65 6.70 -15.78 5.63
N PRO A 66 5.93 -16.68 5.00
CA PRO A 66 6.48 -17.73 4.15
C PRO A 66 7.34 -17.13 3.02
N LYS A 67 8.56 -17.65 2.82
CA LYS A 67 9.51 -17.20 1.79
C LYS A 67 10.05 -18.39 1.01
N ASN A 68 9.88 -18.37 -0.31
CA ASN A 68 10.38 -19.42 -1.21
C ASN A 68 11.90 -19.57 -1.17
N THR A 69 12.64 -18.50 -0.89
CA THR A 69 14.10 -18.52 -0.73
C THR A 69 14.57 -19.26 0.53
N CYS A 70 13.67 -19.52 1.48
CA CYS A 70 13.96 -20.26 2.71
C CYS A 70 13.71 -21.76 2.62
N GLY A 71 13.51 -22.26 1.40
CA GLY A 71 13.09 -23.61 1.16
C GLY A 71 11.63 -23.83 1.55
N GLY A 72 11.24 -25.09 1.53
CA GLY A 72 9.87 -25.47 1.83
C GLY A 72 9.78 -26.93 2.21
N TYR A 73 8.60 -27.31 2.66
CA TYR A 73 8.27 -28.66 3.07
C TYR A 73 6.95 -29.09 2.43
N TRP A 74 6.76 -30.39 2.29
CA TRP A 74 5.54 -30.95 1.74
C TRP A 74 4.63 -31.43 2.85
N VAL A 75 3.34 -31.23 2.69
CA VAL A 75 2.29 -31.73 3.57
C VAL A 75 1.24 -32.40 2.71
N CYS A 76 0.79 -33.59 3.11
CA CYS A 76 -0.38 -34.22 2.50
C CYS A 76 -1.62 -33.63 3.15
N GLU A 77 -2.45 -32.96 2.37
CA GLU A 77 -3.68 -32.34 2.83
C GLU A 77 -4.91 -33.04 2.27
N PRO A 78 -6.01 -33.13 3.05
CA PRO A 78 -7.24 -33.71 2.56
C PRO A 78 -7.75 -32.91 1.37
N PHE A 79 -8.19 -33.64 0.36
CA PHE A 79 -8.60 -33.05 -0.90
C PHE A 79 -9.90 -32.25 -0.71
N VAL A 80 -9.81 -30.91 -0.74
CA VAL A 80 -10.97 -30.02 -0.48
C VAL A 80 -11.98 -30.00 -1.65
N ARG A 81 -11.65 -30.60 -2.80
CA ARG A 81 -12.51 -30.65 -3.99
C ARG A 81 -12.54 -32.02 -4.65
N GLY A 82 -13.22 -33.01 -4.06
CA GLY A 82 -13.40 -34.35 -4.66
C GLY A 82 -13.56 -34.33 -6.20
N GLY A 83 -12.62 -34.95 -6.93
CA GLY A 83 -12.62 -35.04 -8.39
C GLY A 83 -11.38 -34.66 -9.23
N ASP A 84 -10.33 -33.97 -8.77
CA ASP A 84 -9.15 -33.74 -9.66
C ASP A 84 -8.24 -34.97 -9.76
N PRO A 85 -7.69 -35.26 -10.95
CA PRO A 85 -6.89 -36.46 -11.20
C PRO A 85 -5.61 -36.49 -10.36
N GLU A 86 -5.28 -37.70 -9.90
CA GLU A 86 -4.04 -38.04 -9.20
C GLU A 86 -2.82 -37.45 -9.93
N SER A 87 -2.08 -36.58 -9.25
CA SER A 87 -0.82 -36.05 -9.78
C SER A 87 0.19 -37.20 -9.92
N LEU A 88 0.62 -37.40 -11.15
CA LEU A 88 1.47 -38.47 -11.66
C LEU A 88 2.67 -38.80 -10.77
N ILE A 89 2.72 -40.08 -10.37
CA ILE A 89 3.86 -41.01 -10.48
C ILE A 89 5.25 -40.37 -10.29
N GLY A 90 5.87 -40.66 -9.14
CA GLY A 90 7.27 -40.34 -8.88
C GLY A 90 7.76 -40.84 -7.53
N GLY A 91 7.67 -42.14 -7.30
CA GLY A 91 8.28 -42.78 -6.14
C GLY A 91 9.79 -42.54 -6.09
N GLY A 92 10.25 -41.86 -5.04
CA GLY A 92 11.67 -41.66 -4.76
C GLY A 92 12.34 -40.57 -5.61
N GLY A 93 12.55 -39.39 -5.02
CA GLY A 93 13.35 -38.31 -5.60
C GLY A 93 13.60 -37.23 -4.56
N SER A 94 14.67 -36.44 -4.74
CA SER A 94 15.25 -35.41 -3.85
C SER A 94 14.30 -34.64 -2.92
N GLU A 95 14.80 -33.96 -1.88
CA GLU A 95 14.01 -33.11 -0.95
C GLU A 95 13.02 -32.11 -1.62
N ASN A 96 13.14 -31.86 -2.93
CA ASN A 96 12.23 -31.04 -3.72
C ASN A 96 11.08 -31.80 -4.41
N SER A 97 11.06 -33.13 -4.40
CA SER A 97 10.03 -33.95 -5.03
C SER A 97 8.81 -34.09 -4.11
N ALA A 98 7.61 -34.05 -4.67
CA ALA A 98 6.38 -34.24 -3.91
C ALA A 98 6.34 -35.67 -3.32
N PRO A 99 5.96 -35.84 -2.04
CA PRO A 99 5.76 -37.16 -1.45
C PRO A 99 4.51 -37.83 -2.02
N SER A 100 4.47 -39.16 -1.97
CA SER A 100 3.24 -39.92 -2.21
C SER A 100 2.28 -39.76 -1.01
N CYS A 101 1.10 -39.20 -1.26
CA CYS A 101 0.04 -39.06 -0.25
C CYS A 101 -0.93 -40.25 -0.28
N ARG A 102 -1.74 -40.40 0.79
CA ARG A 102 -2.79 -41.44 0.82
C ARG A 102 -3.91 -41.08 -0.15
N GLU A 103 -4.72 -42.08 -0.53
CA GLU A 103 -5.91 -41.86 -1.35
C GLU A 103 -6.85 -40.84 -0.67
N GLY A 104 -7.26 -39.81 -1.40
CA GLY A 104 -8.05 -38.69 -0.87
C GLY A 104 -7.23 -37.53 -0.28
N GLU A 105 -5.90 -37.59 -0.32
CA GLU A 105 -4.99 -36.49 0.03
C GLU A 105 -4.16 -36.03 -1.18
N VAL A 106 -3.74 -34.76 -1.17
CA VAL A 106 -2.84 -34.19 -2.18
C VAL A 106 -1.60 -33.58 -1.53
N ALA A 107 -0.44 -33.75 -2.17
CA ALA A 107 0.79 -33.13 -1.71
C ALA A 107 0.78 -31.62 -1.98
N VAL A 108 0.78 -30.82 -0.92
CA VAL A 108 0.84 -29.36 -0.97
C VAL A 108 2.21 -28.90 -0.48
N ARG A 109 2.85 -27.99 -1.22
CA ARG A 109 4.12 -27.40 -0.83
C ARG A 109 3.89 -26.14 -0.01
N TYR A 110 4.48 -26.10 1.18
CA TYR A 110 4.55 -24.94 2.05
C TYR A 110 5.97 -24.37 2.06
N TYR A 111 6.10 -23.07 2.28
CA TYR A 111 7.41 -22.41 2.38
C TYR A 111 7.77 -22.15 3.84
N ASN A 112 9.05 -22.32 4.15
CA ASN A 112 9.57 -21.95 5.47
C ASN A 112 9.41 -20.45 5.69
N LEU A 113 9.31 -20.07 6.96
CA LEU A 113 9.21 -18.68 7.34
C LEU A 113 10.53 -17.96 7.10
N GLY A 114 10.44 -16.73 6.62
CA GLY A 114 11.56 -15.81 6.52
C GLY A 114 11.20 -14.48 7.18
N THR A 115 12.22 -13.86 7.76
CA THR A 115 12.14 -12.53 8.35
C THR A 115 12.43 -11.47 7.29
N SER A 116 11.57 -10.45 7.22
CA SER A 116 11.80 -9.23 6.46
C SER A 116 11.94 -8.03 7.41
N ASN A 117 12.98 -7.22 7.19
CA ASN A 117 13.17 -5.97 7.92
C ASN A 117 12.46 -4.86 7.17
N GLN A 118 11.72 -4.03 7.89
CA GLN A 118 11.20 -2.80 7.34
C GLN A 118 12.31 -1.75 7.31
N GLN A 119 12.43 -1.08 6.17
CA GLN A 119 13.35 0.02 5.97
C GLN A 119 12.60 1.28 5.59
N SER A 120 13.14 2.43 5.98
CA SER A 120 12.66 3.75 5.60
C SER A 120 13.75 4.56 4.94
N SER A 121 13.33 5.42 4.01
CA SER A 121 14.14 6.48 3.41
C SER A 121 13.32 7.76 3.46
N TYR A 122 13.98 8.90 3.66
CA TYR A 122 13.33 10.19 3.76
C TYR A 122 13.96 11.22 2.82
N ARG A 123 13.20 12.25 2.45
CA ARG A 123 13.73 13.45 1.79
C ARG A 123 13.08 14.69 2.35
N VAL A 124 13.83 15.78 2.39
CA VAL A 124 13.36 17.08 2.88
C VAL A 124 12.97 17.94 1.70
N CYS A 125 11.81 18.58 1.77
CA CYS A 125 11.30 19.49 0.76
C CYS A 125 11.28 20.92 1.28
N PHE A 126 11.53 21.85 0.37
CA PHE A 126 11.55 23.29 0.63
C PHE A 126 10.61 23.97 -0.37
N ASN A 127 10.09 25.15 -0.05
CA ASN A 127 9.36 25.97 -1.00
C ASN A 127 10.30 26.74 -1.93
N ALA A 128 9.77 27.51 -2.88
CA ALA A 128 10.58 28.33 -3.80
C ALA A 128 11.50 29.35 -3.09
N ALA A 129 11.19 29.74 -1.86
CA ALA A 129 12.02 30.64 -1.04
C ALA A 129 13.13 29.92 -0.23
N GLY A 130 13.24 28.59 -0.36
CA GLY A 130 14.20 27.79 0.40
C GLY A 130 13.81 27.52 1.85
N THR A 131 12.57 27.81 2.24
CA THR A 131 12.04 27.51 3.57
C THR A 131 11.56 26.07 3.62
N TYR A 132 11.90 25.36 4.70
CA TYR A 132 11.43 24.00 4.96
C TYR A 132 9.89 23.93 4.89
N THR A 133 9.36 22.97 4.14
CA THR A 133 7.91 22.71 4.06
C THR A 133 7.56 21.44 4.82
N HIS A 134 8.14 20.31 4.43
CA HIS A 134 7.82 18.99 4.95
C HIS A 134 8.95 17.98 4.70
N THR A 135 8.81 16.82 5.35
CA THR A 135 9.65 15.64 5.09
C THR A 135 8.77 14.54 4.54
N GLU A 136 9.19 13.95 3.42
CA GLU A 136 8.53 12.80 2.84
C GLU A 136 9.26 11.52 3.25
N TYR A 137 8.49 10.44 3.40
CA TYR A 137 9.00 9.12 3.78
C TYR A 137 8.51 8.08 2.78
N GLN A 138 9.39 7.14 2.47
CA GLN A 138 9.04 5.92 1.77
C GLN A 138 9.51 4.71 2.57
N TYR A 139 8.79 3.61 2.43
CA TYR A 139 9.00 2.39 3.19
C TYR A 139 9.14 1.20 2.25
N GLN A 140 9.98 0.25 2.64
CA GLN A 140 10.10 -1.04 1.96
C GLN A 140 10.29 -2.16 2.98
N ALA A 141 9.99 -3.39 2.59
CA ALA A 141 10.31 -4.58 3.35
C ALA A 141 11.37 -5.38 2.59
N VAL A 142 12.53 -5.60 3.22
CA VAL A 142 13.66 -6.31 2.61
C VAL A 142 13.85 -7.64 3.32
N PHE A 143 14.04 -8.72 2.57
CA PHE A 143 14.35 -10.02 3.13
C PHE A 143 15.66 -9.95 3.93
N SER A 144 15.65 -10.48 5.16
CA SER A 144 16.79 -10.45 6.07
C SER A 144 17.39 -11.83 6.25
N ALA A 145 16.58 -12.79 6.72
CA ALA A 145 17.05 -14.11 7.08
C ALA A 145 15.93 -15.15 6.94
N CYS A 146 16.35 -16.41 6.84
CA CYS A 146 15.43 -17.53 7.00
C CYS A 146 15.25 -17.84 8.48
N GLY A 147 14.02 -18.17 8.84
CA GLY A 147 13.59 -18.27 10.22
C GLY A 147 13.00 -16.98 10.76
N CYS A 148 12.16 -17.20 11.75
CA CYS A 148 11.66 -16.28 12.75
C CYS A 148 11.77 -17.09 14.06
#